data_AF-A0A3M1RDS6-F1
#
_entry.id   AF-A0A3M1RDS6-F1
#
_cell.length_a   1.000
_cell.length_b   1.000
_cell.length_c   1.000
_cell.angle_alpha   90.00
_cell.angle_beta   90.00
_cell.angle_gamma   90.00
#
_symmetry.space_group_name_H-M   'P 1'
#
loop_
_entity.id
_entity.type
_entity.pdbx_description
1 polymer ?
#
loop_
_entity_poly.entity_id
_entity_poly.type
_entity_poly.pdbx_seq_one_letter_code
_entity_poly.pdbx_strand_id
1 'polypeptide(L)'
;MELVVDTNIVFSAIVKDSYTRLLLCNQNLVLYAPEALISELNEHEKEIREKSGLRGEEWGELMGLLLSKIRLVSRKDIARYLKKALEFSPDKEDAPFFAACLARDVPLWSNDKKLKEQAAVKVLTTEELVRRISGYKKRK
;
A
#
# COMPACT_ATOMS: atom_id res chain seq x y z
N MET A 1 -12.32 6.81 -3.73
CA MET A 1 -11.15 7.46 -3.07
C MET A 1 -9.89 6.86 -3.66
N GLU A 2 -8.88 7.67 -3.92
CA GLU A 2 -7.62 7.22 -4.53
C GLU A 2 -6.49 7.19 -3.49
N LEU A 3 -5.65 6.17 -3.54
CA LEU A 3 -4.59 5.91 -2.55
C LEU A 3 -3.40 5.23 -3.21
N VAL A 4 -2.19 5.49 -2.72
CA VAL A 4 -1.04 4.61 -2.92
C VAL A 4 -1.02 3.57 -1.81
N VAL A 5 -0.78 2.31 -2.13
CA VAL A 5 -0.74 1.19 -1.21
C VAL A 5 0.70 0.82 -0.93
N ASP A 6 1.05 0.76 0.35
CA ASP A 6 2.32 0.26 0.85
C ASP A 6 2.38 -1.29 0.79
N THR A 7 3.57 -1.87 0.62
CA THR A 7 3.80 -3.32 0.61
C THR A 7 3.27 -4.00 1.85
N ASN A 8 3.44 -3.38 3.02
CA ASN A 8 2.97 -3.93 4.29
C ASN A 8 1.44 -4.12 4.35
N ILE A 9 0.67 -3.32 3.60
CA ILE A 9 -0.78 -3.47 3.48
C ILE A 9 -1.12 -4.72 2.66
N VAL A 10 -0.43 -4.92 1.54
CA VAL A 10 -0.61 -6.11 0.69
C VAL A 10 -0.18 -7.36 1.46
N PHE A 11 0.95 -7.32 2.16
CA PHE A 11 1.40 -8.38 3.05
C PHE A 11 0.33 -8.73 4.11
N SER A 12 -0.14 -7.73 4.84
CA SER A 12 -1.18 -7.92 5.87
C SER A 12 -2.45 -8.54 5.31
N ALA A 13 -2.84 -8.14 4.09
CA ALA A 13 -3.98 -8.70 3.40
C ALA A 13 -3.77 -10.16 2.98
N ILE A 14 -2.55 -10.58 2.69
CA ILE A 14 -2.26 -11.98 2.36
C ILE A 14 -2.30 -12.85 3.61
N VAL A 15 -1.58 -12.44 4.67
CA VAL A 15 -1.36 -13.25 5.88
C VAL A 15 -2.63 -13.58 6.64
N LYS A 16 -3.59 -12.66 6.72
CA LYS A 16 -4.83 -12.85 7.48
C LYS A 16 -6.03 -12.37 6.72
N ASP A 17 -7.11 -13.15 6.76
CA ASP A 17 -8.39 -12.65 6.25
C ASP A 17 -8.87 -11.53 7.16
N SER A 18 -8.78 -10.32 6.62
CA SER A 18 -8.77 -9.10 7.40
C SER A 18 -9.54 -8.02 6.66
N TYR A 19 -9.99 -7.03 7.43
CA TYR A 19 -10.58 -5.82 6.86
C TYR A 19 -9.67 -5.15 5.82
N THR A 20 -8.36 -5.31 5.92
CA THR A 20 -7.39 -4.84 4.91
C THR A 20 -7.62 -5.51 3.55
N ARG A 21 -7.84 -6.83 3.51
CA ARG A 21 -8.14 -7.57 2.27
C ARG A 21 -9.46 -7.11 1.66
N LEU A 22 -10.50 -6.93 2.49
CA LEU A 22 -11.79 -6.41 2.04
C LEU A 22 -11.68 -5.00 1.44
N LEU A 23 -10.85 -4.13 2.03
CA LEU A 23 -10.59 -2.80 1.52
C LEU A 23 -9.82 -2.83 0.19
N LEU A 24 -8.80 -3.68 0.06
CA LEU A 24 -8.08 -3.85 -1.22
C LEU A 24 -9.01 -4.25 -2.36
N CYS A 25 -10.03 -5.05 -2.06
CA CYS A 25 -11.04 -5.49 -3.03
C CYS A 25 -12.23 -4.52 -3.18
N ASN A 26 -12.26 -3.39 -2.46
CA ASN A 26 -13.38 -2.46 -2.47
C ASN A 26 -13.37 -1.63 -3.76
N GLN A 27 -14.42 -1.76 -4.57
CA GLN A 27 -14.55 -1.07 -5.87
C GLN A 27 -14.64 0.47 -5.75
N ASN A 28 -14.94 1.00 -4.56
CA ASN A 28 -14.94 2.44 -4.30
C ASN A 28 -13.52 3.02 -4.07
N LEU A 29 -12.51 2.15 -3.98
CA LEU A 29 -11.10 2.53 -3.86
C LEU A 29 -10.39 2.32 -5.19
N VAL A 30 -9.63 3.34 -5.59
CA VAL A 30 -8.67 3.24 -6.69
C VAL A 30 -7.29 3.18 -6.05
N LEU A 31 -6.60 2.07 -6.26
CA LEU A 31 -5.35 1.78 -5.59
C LEU A 31 -4.21 1.89 -6.59
N TYR A 32 -3.14 2.56 -6.16
CA TYR A 32 -1.89 2.69 -6.90
C TYR A 32 -0.74 2.12 -6.09
N ALA A 33 0.35 1.76 -6.76
CA ALA A 33 1.62 1.48 -6.09
C ALA A 33 2.78 1.71 -7.07
N PRO A 34 3.98 2.08 -6.61
CA PRO A 34 5.15 2.05 -7.48
C PRO A 34 5.44 0.61 -7.94
N GLU A 35 6.12 0.45 -9.07
CA GLU A 35 6.64 -0.86 -9.50
C GLU A 35 7.55 -1.52 -8.44
N ALA A 36 8.13 -0.73 -7.53
CA ALA A 36 8.91 -1.22 -6.38
C ALA A 36 8.13 -2.19 -5.48
N LEU A 37 6.80 -2.06 -5.41
CA LEU A 37 5.93 -2.99 -4.68
C LEU A 37 6.21 -4.45 -5.06
N ILE A 38 6.40 -4.74 -6.34
CA ILE A 38 6.62 -6.10 -6.83
C ILE A 38 7.98 -6.63 -6.37
N SER A 39 9.01 -5.77 -6.36
CA SER A 39 10.34 -6.13 -5.88
C SER A 39 10.29 -6.49 -4.39
N GLU A 40 9.67 -5.66 -3.55
CA GLU A 40 9.56 -5.93 -2.11
C GLU A 40 8.73 -7.17 -1.81
N LEU A 41 7.61 -7.38 -2.52
CA LEU A 41 6.81 -8.60 -2.34
C LEU A 41 7.61 -9.87 -2.67
N ASN A 42 8.46 -9.83 -3.69
CA ASN A 42 9.32 -10.96 -4.05
C ASN A 42 10.44 -11.17 -3.03
N GLU A 43 11.06 -10.09 -2.54
CA GLU A 43 12.10 -10.15 -1.51
C GLU A 43 11.57 -10.75 -0.20
N HIS A 44 10.34 -10.42 0.17
CA HIS A 44 9.67 -10.95 1.36
C HIS A 44 8.84 -12.21 1.11
N GLU A 45 8.78 -12.76 -0.11
CA GLU A 45 7.88 -13.87 -0.46
C GLU A 45 7.95 -15.03 0.55
N LYS A 46 9.17 -15.45 0.89
CA LYS A 46 9.40 -16.57 1.81
C LYS A 46 8.75 -16.32 3.17
N GLU A 47 8.97 -15.13 3.74
CA GLU A 47 8.39 -14.73 5.03
C GLU A 47 6.87 -14.68 4.95
N ILE A 48 6.34 -14.15 3.85
CA ILE A 48 4.89 -14.01 3.66
C ILE A 48 4.22 -15.40 3.59
N ARG A 49 4.83 -16.33 2.84
CA ARG A 49 4.33 -17.69 2.69
C ARG A 49 4.40 -18.47 4.00
N GLU A 50 5.47 -18.31 4.77
CA GLU A 50 5.59 -18.91 6.10
C GLU A 50 4.50 -18.41 7.06
N LYS A 51 4.21 -17.09 7.06
CA LYS A 51 3.19 -16.50 7.95
C LYS A 51 1.75 -16.76 7.49
N SER A 52 1.50 -16.80 6.19
CA SER A 52 0.15 -17.02 5.63
C SER A 52 -0.24 -18.51 5.60
N GLY A 53 0.74 -19.41 5.57
CA GLY A 53 0.53 -20.85 5.39
C GLY A 53 0.19 -21.24 3.94
N LEU A 54 0.14 -20.29 3.01
CA LEU A 54 -0.23 -20.52 1.61
C LEU A 54 0.91 -21.20 0.84
N ARG A 55 0.57 -22.19 0.01
CA ARG A 55 1.54 -22.96 -0.78
C ARG A 55 1.07 -23.14 -2.22
N GLY A 56 2.04 -23.33 -3.13
CA GLY A 56 1.77 -23.66 -4.52
C GLY A 56 0.87 -22.63 -5.21
N GLU A 57 -0.23 -23.10 -5.79
CA GLU A 57 -1.16 -22.31 -6.59
C GLU A 57 -1.91 -21.25 -5.77
N GLU A 58 -2.27 -21.53 -4.51
CA GLU A 58 -3.06 -20.61 -3.66
C GLU A 58 -2.35 -19.27 -3.45
N TRP A 59 -1.02 -19.30 -3.35
CA TRP A 59 -0.18 -18.11 -3.28
C TRP A 59 -0.30 -17.27 -4.56
N GLY A 60 -0.09 -17.92 -5.71
CA GLY A 60 -0.11 -17.25 -7.01
C GLY A 60 -1.47 -16.65 -7.34
N GLU A 61 -2.55 -17.39 -7.03
CA GLU A 61 -3.93 -16.94 -7.23
C GLU A 61 -4.25 -15.71 -6.38
N LEU A 62 -3.97 -15.77 -5.08
CA LEU A 62 -4.25 -14.64 -4.18
C LEU A 62 -3.39 -13.44 -4.50
N MET A 63 -2.10 -13.63 -4.77
CA MET A 63 -1.19 -12.55 -5.12
C MET A 63 -1.63 -11.89 -6.44
N GLY A 64 -1.94 -12.69 -7.47
CA GLY A 64 -2.46 -12.20 -8.74
C GLY A 64 -3.78 -11.45 -8.59
N LEU A 65 -4.71 -11.95 -7.75
CA LEU A 65 -5.96 -11.28 -7.44
C LEU A 65 -5.73 -9.91 -6.79
N LEU A 66 -4.88 -9.82 -5.77
CA LEU A 66 -4.62 -8.56 -5.06
C LEU A 66 -3.89 -7.56 -5.94
N LEU A 67 -2.87 -8.00 -6.68
CA LEU A 67 -2.14 -7.15 -7.61
C LEU A 67 -3.05 -6.64 -8.75
N SER A 68 -4.03 -7.45 -9.19
CA SER A 68 -5.01 -7.00 -10.20
C SER A 68 -5.88 -5.81 -9.75
N LYS A 69 -5.96 -5.55 -8.43
CA LYS A 69 -6.69 -4.41 -7.87
C LYS A 69 -5.82 -3.14 -7.79
N ILE A 70 -4.51 -3.26 -8.00
CA ILE A 70 -3.54 -2.17 -7.82
C ILE A 70 -3.02 -1.74 -9.19
N ARG A 71 -3.10 -0.44 -9.45
CA ARG A 71 -2.56 0.19 -10.67
C ARG A 71 -1.10 0.57 -10.44
N LEU A 72 -0.19 -0.11 -11.12
CA LEU A 72 1.23 0.22 -11.01
C LEU A 72 1.53 1.59 -11.64
N VAL A 73 2.30 2.39 -10.91
CA VAL A 73 2.85 3.68 -11.35
C VAL A 73 4.28 3.43 -11.80
N SER A 74 4.56 3.80 -13.05
CA SER A 74 5.83 3.46 -13.66
C SER A 74 6.99 4.22 -13.01
N ARG A 75 8.20 3.64 -13.07
CA ARG A 75 9.43 4.34 -12.64
C ARG A 75 9.60 5.70 -13.30
N LYS A 76 9.19 5.84 -14.57
CA LYS A 76 9.28 7.10 -15.32
C LYS A 76 8.38 8.19 -14.73
N ASP A 77 7.18 7.82 -14.29
CA ASP A 77 6.21 8.76 -13.72
C ASP A 77 6.68 9.29 -12.36
N ILE A 78 7.28 8.43 -11.54
CA ILE A 78 7.78 8.80 -10.21
C ILE A 78 9.18 9.42 -10.23
N ALA A 79 9.97 9.25 -11.29
CA ALA A 79 11.38 9.67 -11.35
C ALA A 79 11.59 11.14 -10.98
N ARG A 80 10.71 12.04 -11.46
CA ARG A 80 10.79 13.48 -11.17
C ARG A 80 10.49 13.83 -9.71
N TYR A 81 9.76 12.96 -9.00
CA TYR A 81 9.38 13.16 -7.61
C TYR A 81 10.30 12.41 -6.64
N LEU A 82 11.07 11.43 -7.13
CA LEU A 82 11.91 10.58 -6.29
C LEU A 82 12.94 11.38 -5.48
N LYS A 83 13.58 12.38 -6.10
CA LYS A 83 14.51 13.26 -5.38
C LYS A 83 13.83 13.96 -4.20
N LYS A 84 12.64 14.52 -4.44
CA LYS A 84 11.86 15.20 -3.40
C LYS A 84 11.39 14.22 -2.32
N ALA A 85 10.95 13.03 -2.71
CA ALA A 85 10.55 11.98 -1.77
C ALA A 85 11.70 11.59 -0.84
N LEU A 86 12.91 11.42 -1.36
CA LEU A 86 14.11 11.10 -0.57
C LEU A 86 14.47 12.16 0.49
N GLU A 87 14.04 13.42 0.34
CA GLU A 87 14.35 14.49 1.29
C GLU A 87 13.53 14.37 2.59
N PHE A 88 12.35 13.77 2.55
CA PHE A 88 11.45 13.64 3.70
C PHE A 88 11.09 12.20 4.05
N SER A 89 11.40 11.23 3.19
CA SER A 89 11.16 9.83 3.47
C SER A 89 12.00 9.40 4.69
N PRO A 90 11.40 8.73 5.69
CA PRO A 90 12.15 8.26 6.86
C PRO A 90 13.24 7.26 6.45
N ASP A 91 12.93 6.37 5.51
CA ASP A 91 13.87 5.42 4.91
C ASP A 91 13.92 5.57 3.39
N LYS A 92 15.06 5.21 2.78
CA LYS A 92 15.26 5.35 1.32
C LYS A 92 14.38 4.38 0.52
N GLU A 93 14.05 3.25 1.11
CA GLU A 93 13.24 2.19 0.49
C GLU A 93 11.77 2.62 0.37
N ASP A 94 11.28 3.50 1.25
CA ASP A 94 9.91 4.04 1.17
C ASP A 94 9.76 5.18 0.15
N ALA A 95 10.87 5.78 -0.28
CA ALA A 95 10.85 6.94 -1.16
C ALA A 95 10.08 6.72 -2.48
N PRO A 96 10.13 5.55 -3.14
CA PRO A 96 9.29 5.26 -4.30
C PRO A 96 7.79 5.34 -4.03
N PHE A 97 7.32 4.97 -2.84
CA PHE A 97 5.90 5.06 -2.46
C PHE A 97 5.47 6.50 -2.27
N PHE A 98 6.30 7.30 -1.58
CA PHE A 98 6.05 8.74 -1.46
C PHE A 98 6.12 9.44 -2.82
N ALA A 99 7.06 9.05 -3.68
CA ALA A 99 7.15 9.58 -5.04
C ALA A 99 5.90 9.24 -5.87
N ALA A 100 5.34 8.04 -5.72
CA ALA A 100 4.06 7.67 -6.33
C ALA A 100 2.90 8.52 -5.77
N CYS A 101 2.89 8.81 -4.46
CA CYS A 101 1.90 9.67 -3.84
C CYS A 101 1.95 11.08 -4.43
N LEU A 102 3.16 11.65 -4.58
CA LEU A 102 3.38 12.96 -5.19
C LEU A 102 3.00 12.98 -6.67
N ALA A 103 3.30 11.90 -7.41
CA ALA A 103 2.97 11.80 -8.83
C ALA A 103 1.46 11.73 -9.09
N ARG A 104 0.71 11.14 -8.16
CA ARG A 104 -0.74 10.96 -8.26
C ARG A 104 -1.54 12.00 -7.46
N ASP A 105 -0.88 12.77 -6.60
CA ASP A 105 -1.49 13.67 -5.62
C ASP A 105 -2.51 12.96 -4.71
N VAL A 106 -2.10 11.82 -4.13
CA VAL A 106 -2.96 10.98 -3.28
C VAL A 106 -2.29 10.62 -1.96
N PRO A 107 -3.06 10.24 -0.92
CA PRO A 107 -2.50 9.75 0.33
C PRO A 107 -1.80 8.39 0.16
N LEU A 108 -0.84 8.13 1.05
CA LEU A 108 -0.30 6.79 1.27
C LEU A 108 -1.22 6.02 2.23
N TRP A 109 -1.51 4.77 1.93
CA TRP A 109 -2.12 3.83 2.85
C TRP A 109 -1.04 2.93 3.43
N SER A 110 -0.74 3.11 4.71
CA SER A 110 0.14 2.25 5.49
C SER A 110 -0.25 2.24 6.96
N ASN A 111 0.04 1.12 7.64
CA ASN A 111 -0.07 0.99 9.09
C ASN A 111 1.28 1.20 9.81
N ASP A 112 2.35 1.44 9.07
CA ASP A 112 3.64 1.80 9.66
C ASP A 112 3.58 3.23 10.21
N LYS A 113 3.93 3.36 11.49
CA LYS A 113 3.94 4.64 12.20
C LYS A 113 5.11 5.52 11.76
N LYS A 114 6.24 4.95 11.33
CA LYS A 114 7.40 5.71 10.86
C LYS A 114 7.06 6.55 9.64
N LEU A 115 6.24 6.01 8.73
CA LEU A 115 5.82 6.73 7.52
C LEU A 115 4.96 7.97 7.82
N LYS A 116 4.39 8.06 9.04
CA LYS A 116 3.66 9.24 9.53
C LYS A 116 4.56 10.33 10.11
N GLU A 117 5.85 10.09 10.31
CA GLU A 117 6.77 11.08 10.90
C GLU A 117 7.01 12.27 9.96
N GLN A 118 6.87 12.06 8.64
CA GLN A 118 6.94 13.11 7.64
C GLN A 118 5.58 13.79 7.41
N ALA A 119 5.60 15.08 7.05
CA ALA A 119 4.40 15.89 6.86
C ALA A 119 4.07 16.21 5.39
N ALA A 120 4.92 15.82 4.45
CA ALA A 120 4.78 16.14 3.03
C ALA A 120 3.67 15.36 2.33
N VAL A 121 3.45 14.10 2.75
CA VAL A 121 2.40 13.21 2.22
C VAL A 121 1.51 12.76 3.35
N LYS A 122 0.20 12.80 3.12
CA LYS A 122 -0.77 12.27 4.08
C LYS A 122 -0.71 10.75 4.12
N VAL A 123 -0.46 10.18 5.30
CA VAL A 123 -0.51 8.73 5.51
C VAL A 123 -1.77 8.36 6.28
N LEU A 124 -2.52 7.40 5.75
CA LEU A 124 -3.75 6.87 6.32
C LEU A 124 -3.55 5.42 6.73
N THR A 125 -3.90 5.12 7.97
CA THR A 125 -4.00 3.74 8.47
C THR A 125 -5.29 3.08 7.97
N THR A 126 -5.32 1.75 8.04
CA THR A 126 -6.55 0.97 7.78
C THR A 126 -7.72 1.49 8.63
N GLU A 127 -7.50 1.80 9.90
CA GLU A 127 -8.54 2.32 10.80
C GLU A 127 -9.09 3.69 10.35
N GLU A 128 -8.20 4.61 9.95
CA GLU A 128 -8.59 5.92 9.42
C GLU A 128 -9.33 5.82 8.09
N LEU A 129 -8.94 4.89 7.22
CA LEU A 129 -9.66 4.61 5.97
C LEU A 129 -11.06 4.08 6.22
N VAL A 130 -11.22 3.11 7.12
CA VAL A 130 -12.53 2.60 7.51
C VAL A 130 -13.42 3.73 8.00
N ARG A 131 -12.92 4.58 8.90
CA ARG A 131 -13.69 5.74 9.41
C ARG A 131 -14.15 6.69 8.29
N ARG A 132 -13.32 6.89 7.27
CA ARG A 132 -13.63 7.76 6.11
C ARG A 132 -14.65 7.13 5.17
N ILE A 133 -14.54 5.83 4.89
CA ILE A 133 -15.39 5.13 3.92
C ILE A 133 -16.75 4.78 4.53
N SER A 134 -16.78 4.35 5.80
CA SER A 134 -18.00 3.90 6.47
C SER A 134 -18.90 5.04 6.95
N GLY A 135 -18.54 6.31 6.71
CA GLY A 135 -19.31 7.46 7.18
C GLY A 135 -19.58 7.43 8.68
N TYR A 136 -18.62 6.95 9.48
CA TYR A 136 -18.81 6.70 10.91
C TYR A 136 -18.96 8.03 11.65
N LYS A 137 -20.19 8.58 11.67
CA LYS A 137 -20.63 9.54 12.66
C LYS A 137 -20.55 8.81 13.99
N LYS A 138 -19.50 9.11 14.76
CA LYS A 138 -19.43 8.79 16.18
C LYS A 138 -20.69 9.40 16.81
N ARG A 139 -21.75 8.59 16.97
CA ARG A 139 -22.91 8.99 17.79
C ARG A 139 -22.33 9.14 19.20
N LYS A 140 -22.24 10.41 19.60
CA LYS A 140 -21.94 10.82 20.96
C LYS A 140 -23.14 10.53 21.83
#